data_AF-A0A7R8X6R5-F1
#
_entry.id   AF-A0A7R8X6R5-F1
#
_cell.length_a   1.000
_cell.length_b   1.000
_cell.length_c   1.000
_cell.angle_alpha   90.00
_cell.angle_beta   90.00
_cell.angle_gamma   90.00
#
_symmetry.space_group_name_H-M   'P 1'
#
loop_
_entity.id
_entity.type
_entity.pdbx_description
1 polymer ?
#
loop_
_entity_poly.entity_id
_entity_poly.type
_entity_poly.pdbx_seq_one_letter_code
_entity_poly.pdbx_strand_id
1 'polypeptide(L)'
;MEQYPRYQLDHKFSGCHYVFSNEYQIIREWLLPTPLLFLAVVVFGSMCFSRDWLMYPNFNYISWSYGFAVIAMFSHAAAGALLLLNFTASFTLCIGSSRSKKKKSQEQQPAADDCWSFLKWSWIYLNLMILPLFKNLPVASMLLSNAQLKNGPEFISDY
;
A
#
# COMPACT_ATOMS: atom_id res chain seq x y z
N MET A 1 -41.28 11.30 14.21
CA MET A 1 -41.85 10.82 12.93
C MET A 1 -40.85 11.12 11.85
N GLU A 2 -40.59 10.09 11.06
CA GLU A 2 -39.49 9.88 10.11
C GLU A 2 -39.00 11.12 9.36
N GLN A 3 -37.70 11.38 9.43
CA GLN A 3 -37.05 12.49 8.76
C GLN A 3 -36.91 12.19 7.26
N TYR A 4 -37.36 13.15 6.45
CA TYR A 4 -37.18 13.32 5.00
C TYR A 4 -35.72 13.03 4.54
N PRO A 5 -35.49 12.67 3.25
CA PRO A 5 -34.40 11.77 2.83
C PRO A 5 -33.02 12.19 3.32
N ARG A 6 -32.23 11.21 3.79
CA ARG A 6 -30.89 11.39 4.40
C ARG A 6 -29.86 12.08 3.49
N TYR A 7 -30.16 12.24 2.20
CA TYR A 7 -29.29 12.83 1.19
C TYR A 7 -30.12 13.78 0.34
N GLN A 8 -29.95 15.09 0.53
CA GLN A 8 -30.80 16.11 -0.09
C GLN A 8 -30.12 16.83 -1.27
N LEU A 9 -28.84 16.55 -1.56
CA LEU A 9 -28.00 17.16 -2.62
C LEU A 9 -26.86 16.19 -3.04
N ASP A 10 -26.11 16.52 -4.11
CA ASP A 10 -24.88 15.84 -4.56
C ASP A 10 -23.79 15.87 -3.47
N HIS A 11 -23.90 14.96 -2.51
CA HIS A 11 -22.84 14.76 -1.53
C HIS A 11 -21.70 13.99 -2.18
N LYS A 12 -20.53 14.62 -2.24
CA LYS A 12 -19.34 13.99 -2.77
C LYS A 12 -18.83 12.95 -1.77
N PHE A 13 -19.04 11.69 -2.09
CA PHE A 13 -18.41 10.56 -1.39
C PHE A 13 -16.89 10.66 -1.54
N SER A 14 -16.23 11.30 -0.57
CA SER A 14 -14.79 11.51 -0.57
C SER A 14 -14.19 10.97 0.73
N GLY A 15 -13.16 10.12 0.62
CA GLY A 15 -12.51 9.52 1.78
C GLY A 15 -11.93 8.14 1.54
N CYS A 16 -11.17 7.65 2.52
CA CYS A 16 -10.54 6.34 2.55
C CYS A 16 -11.46 5.33 3.25
N HIS A 17 -12.68 5.15 2.73
CA HIS A 17 -13.67 4.31 3.37
C HIS A 17 -13.86 2.99 2.61
N TYR A 18 -14.19 1.93 3.33
CA TYR A 18 -14.50 0.63 2.75
C TYR A 18 -15.86 0.69 2.02
N VAL A 19 -15.93 0.12 0.82
CA VAL A 19 -17.16 0.06 -0.01
C VAL A 19 -18.33 -0.67 0.69
N PHE A 20 -18.04 -1.46 1.75
CA PHE A 20 -19.01 -2.16 2.60
C PHE A 20 -19.49 -1.35 3.82
N SER A 21 -19.15 -0.06 3.91
CA SER A 21 -19.72 0.82 4.94
C SER A 21 -21.22 1.04 4.73
N ASN A 22 -21.94 1.22 5.83
CA ASN A 22 -23.39 1.44 5.86
C ASN A 22 -23.79 2.72 5.09
N GLU A 23 -22.89 3.71 5.02
CA GLU A 23 -23.11 4.95 4.25
C GLU A 23 -23.23 4.73 2.73
N TYR A 24 -22.72 3.61 2.19
CA TYR A 24 -22.76 3.30 0.76
C TYR A 24 -23.86 2.32 0.35
N GLN A 25 -24.86 2.10 1.22
CA GLN A 25 -25.97 1.19 0.90
C GLN A 25 -26.65 1.52 -0.44
N ILE A 26 -26.87 2.80 -0.72
CA ILE A 26 -27.44 3.24 -2.00
C ILE A 26 -26.57 2.83 -3.18
N ILE A 27 -25.24 3.00 -3.10
CA ILE A 27 -24.34 2.63 -4.21
C ILE A 27 -24.38 1.12 -4.48
N ARG A 28 -24.53 0.31 -3.44
CA ARG A 28 -24.64 -1.15 -3.57
C ARG A 28 -25.90 -1.56 -4.31
N GLU A 29 -27.01 -0.87 -4.08
CA GLU A 29 -28.28 -1.12 -4.77
C GLU A 29 -28.15 -0.94 -6.29
N TRP A 30 -27.29 -0.03 -6.76
CA TRP A 30 -26.99 0.15 -8.18
C TRP A 30 -26.03 -0.92 -8.74
N LEU A 31 -25.26 -1.59 -7.89
CA LEU A 31 -24.28 -2.61 -8.28
C LEU A 31 -24.86 -4.04 -8.25
N LEU A 32 -25.87 -4.25 -7.41
CA LEU A 32 -26.59 -5.52 -7.21
C LEU A 32 -27.23 -6.10 -8.49
N PRO A 33 -27.80 -5.31 -9.43
CA PRO A 33 -28.45 -5.85 -10.62
C PRO A 33 -27.51 -6.59 -11.57
N THR A 34 -26.24 -6.18 -11.67
CA THR A 34 -25.28 -6.76 -12.62
C THR A 34 -25.07 -8.27 -12.44
N PRO A 35 -24.69 -8.79 -11.25
CA PRO A 35 -24.52 -10.23 -11.05
C PRO A 35 -25.83 -11.02 -11.18
N LEU A 36 -26.96 -10.42 -10.79
CA LEU A 36 -28.27 -11.07 -10.89
C LEU A 36 -28.72 -11.22 -12.34
N LEU A 37 -28.57 -10.17 -13.14
CA LEU A 37 -28.88 -10.20 -14.58
C LEU A 37 -27.95 -11.16 -15.32
N PHE A 38 -26.66 -11.16 -14.99
CA PHE A 38 -25.71 -12.11 -15.56
C PHE A 38 -26.14 -13.56 -15.29
N LEU A 39 -26.46 -13.89 -14.04
CA LEU A 39 -26.91 -15.23 -13.68
C LEU A 39 -28.22 -15.59 -14.38
N ALA A 40 -29.19 -14.66 -14.42
CA ALA A 40 -30.47 -14.88 -15.10
C ALA A 40 -30.29 -15.15 -16.60
N VAL A 41 -29.49 -14.33 -17.30
CA VAL A 41 -29.22 -14.47 -18.73
C VAL A 41 -28.46 -15.76 -19.02
N VAL A 42 -27.46 -16.12 -18.22
CA VAL A 42 -26.67 -17.34 -18.41
C VAL A 42 -27.49 -18.59 -18.14
N VAL A 43 -28.26 -18.64 -17.05
CA VAL A 43 -29.10 -19.79 -16.72
C VAL A 43 -30.19 -19.96 -17.77
N PHE A 44 -30.91 -18.88 -18.12
CA PHE A 44 -31.95 -18.95 -19.14
C PHE A 44 -31.37 -19.30 -20.51
N GLY A 45 -30.26 -18.69 -20.91
CA GLY A 45 -29.61 -18.95 -22.20
C GLY A 45 -29.09 -20.39 -22.32
N SER A 46 -28.48 -20.92 -21.26
CA SER A 46 -27.95 -22.30 -21.27
C SER A 46 -29.06 -23.37 -21.19
N MET A 47 -30.14 -23.10 -20.47
CA MET A 47 -31.20 -24.07 -20.23
C MET A 47 -32.43 -23.90 -21.15
N CYS A 48 -32.48 -22.89 -22.02
CA CYS A 48 -33.70 -22.57 -22.80
C CYS A 48 -34.29 -23.73 -23.62
N PHE A 49 -33.49 -24.74 -23.97
CA PHE A 49 -33.92 -25.94 -24.71
C PHE A 49 -33.99 -27.22 -23.86
N SER A 50 -33.63 -27.16 -22.57
CA SER A 50 -33.67 -28.30 -21.66
C SER A 50 -35.11 -28.65 -21.27
N ARG A 51 -35.46 -29.94 -21.29
CA ARG A 51 -36.79 -30.43 -20.87
C ARG A 51 -36.99 -30.48 -19.35
N ASP A 52 -35.90 -30.37 -18.58
CA ASP A 52 -35.95 -30.58 -17.13
C ASP A 52 -36.60 -29.42 -16.36
N TRP A 53 -36.67 -28.23 -16.97
CA TRP A 53 -37.19 -27.03 -16.30
C TRP A 53 -38.36 -26.35 -17.04
N LEU A 54 -38.47 -26.51 -18.37
CA LEU A 54 -39.47 -25.86 -19.19
C LEU A 54 -40.46 -26.89 -19.73
N MET A 55 -41.76 -26.66 -19.55
CA MET A 55 -42.81 -27.66 -19.84
C MET A 55 -42.95 -28.00 -21.34
N TYR A 56 -42.47 -27.14 -22.25
CA TYR A 56 -42.56 -27.34 -23.70
C TYR A 56 -41.41 -26.61 -24.46
N PRO A 57 -40.16 -27.13 -24.42
CA PRO A 57 -39.00 -26.42 -24.97
C PRO A 57 -39.03 -26.25 -26.50
N ASN A 58 -39.71 -27.13 -27.22
CA ASN A 58 -39.82 -27.05 -28.69
C ASN A 58 -40.61 -25.82 -29.18
N PHE A 59 -41.41 -25.18 -28.30
CA PHE A 59 -42.17 -23.98 -28.63
C PHE A 59 -41.54 -22.70 -28.05
N ASN A 60 -40.37 -22.82 -27.43
CA ASN A 60 -39.68 -21.70 -26.80
C ASN A 60 -38.73 -21.01 -27.79
N TYR A 61 -39.25 -20.03 -28.52
CA TYR A 61 -38.43 -19.16 -29.35
C TYR A 61 -37.96 -17.96 -28.54
N ILE A 62 -36.65 -17.72 -28.55
CA ILE A 62 -36.05 -16.57 -27.88
C ILE A 62 -36.60 -15.29 -28.54
N SER A 63 -37.42 -14.56 -27.77
CA SER A 63 -38.00 -13.31 -28.23
C SER A 63 -37.04 -12.14 -27.99
N TRP A 64 -37.38 -10.98 -28.55
CA TRP A 64 -36.63 -9.74 -28.37
C TRP A 64 -36.46 -9.32 -26.89
N SER A 65 -37.33 -9.76 -25.98
CA SER A 65 -37.18 -9.48 -24.55
C SER A 65 -35.87 -10.03 -23.96
N TYR A 66 -35.42 -11.19 -24.43
CA TYR A 66 -34.12 -11.75 -24.05
C TYR A 66 -32.96 -10.89 -24.57
N GLY A 67 -33.07 -10.38 -25.80
CA GLY A 67 -32.11 -9.43 -26.35
C GLY A 67 -32.02 -8.15 -25.51
N PHE A 68 -33.15 -7.59 -25.10
CA PHE A 68 -33.18 -6.44 -24.18
C PHE A 68 -32.55 -6.76 -22.82
N ALA A 69 -32.73 -7.97 -22.28
CA ALA A 69 -32.09 -8.40 -21.03
C ALA A 69 -30.56 -8.45 -21.15
N VAL A 70 -30.04 -8.93 -22.29
CA VAL A 70 -28.59 -8.94 -22.56
C VAL A 70 -28.04 -7.51 -22.66
N ILE A 71 -28.73 -6.61 -23.38
CA ILE A 71 -28.33 -5.21 -23.48
C ILE A 71 -28.33 -4.53 -22.10
N ALA A 72 -29.37 -4.77 -21.30
CA ALA A 72 -29.47 -4.24 -19.95
C ALA A 72 -28.35 -4.78 -19.04
N MET A 73 -27.97 -6.05 -19.18
CA MET A 73 -26.85 -6.63 -18.44
C MET A 73 -25.54 -5.90 -18.75
N PHE A 74 -25.25 -5.64 -20.04
CA PHE A 74 -24.04 -4.92 -20.43
C PHE A 74 -24.04 -3.46 -19.98
N SER A 75 -25.19 -2.77 -20.04
CA SER A 75 -25.27 -1.38 -19.60
C SER A 75 -25.06 -1.24 -18.09
N HIS A 76 -25.62 -2.15 -17.28
CA HIS A 76 -25.39 -2.18 -15.83
C HIS A 76 -23.96 -2.61 -15.49
N ALA A 77 -23.36 -3.53 -16.25
CA ALA A 77 -21.96 -3.91 -16.08
C ALA A 77 -21.01 -2.72 -16.36
N ALA A 78 -21.25 -1.98 -17.45
CA ALA A 78 -20.46 -0.79 -17.78
C ALA A 78 -20.62 0.32 -16.73
N ALA A 79 -21.85 0.61 -16.31
CA ALA A 79 -22.13 1.59 -15.27
C ALA A 79 -21.46 1.20 -13.94
N GLY A 80 -21.59 -0.05 -13.53
CA GLY A 80 -20.96 -0.58 -12.32
C GLY A 80 -19.42 -0.52 -12.38
N ALA A 81 -18.83 -0.87 -13.53
CA ALA A 81 -17.39 -0.77 -13.73
C ALA A 81 -16.89 0.68 -13.63
N LEU A 82 -17.57 1.64 -14.27
CA LEU A 82 -17.22 3.05 -14.18
C LEU A 82 -17.28 3.55 -12.73
N LEU A 83 -18.33 3.19 -11.99
CA LEU A 83 -18.44 3.57 -10.57
C LEU A 83 -17.31 2.98 -9.72
N LEU A 84 -16.95 1.72 -9.93
CA LEU A 84 -15.84 1.06 -9.23
C LEU A 84 -14.47 1.65 -9.58
N LEU A 85 -14.25 2.02 -10.84
CA LEU A 85 -13.02 2.69 -11.28
C LEU A 85 -12.88 4.07 -10.62
N ASN A 86 -13.94 4.87 -10.63
CA ASN A 86 -13.96 6.17 -9.97
C ASN A 86 -13.72 6.04 -8.46
N PHE A 87 -14.32 5.02 -7.84
CA PHE A 87 -14.12 4.72 -6.42
C PHE A 87 -12.68 4.30 -6.11
N THR A 88 -12.11 3.39 -6.91
CA THR A 88 -10.74 2.88 -6.71
C THR A 88 -9.70 4.00 -6.89
N ALA A 89 -9.89 4.88 -7.87
CA ALA A 89 -9.04 6.05 -8.06
C ALA A 89 -9.09 6.99 -6.85
N SER A 90 -10.31 7.29 -6.37
CA SER A 90 -10.53 8.14 -5.20
C SER A 90 -9.89 7.55 -3.92
N PHE A 91 -10.04 6.24 -3.73
CA PHE A 91 -9.47 5.52 -2.59
C PHE A 91 -7.94 5.53 -2.62
N THR A 92 -7.33 5.30 -3.79
CA THR A 92 -5.87 5.28 -3.97
C THR A 92 -5.24 6.63 -3.67
N LEU A 93 -5.85 7.73 -4.15
CA LEU A 93 -5.41 9.10 -3.85
C LEU A 93 -5.45 9.38 -2.34
N CYS A 94 -6.51 8.94 -1.67
CA CYS A 94 -6.67 9.15 -0.24
C CYS A 94 -5.63 8.37 0.60
N ILE A 95 -5.33 7.12 0.24
CA ILE A 95 -4.27 6.34 0.90
C ILE A 95 -2.90 7.02 0.73
N GLY A 96 -2.62 7.58 -0.45
CA GLY A 96 -1.39 8.34 -0.69
C GLY A 96 -1.26 9.58 0.20
N SER A 97 -2.34 10.37 0.32
CA SER A 97 -2.40 11.56 1.19
C SER A 97 -2.22 11.21 2.68
N SER A 98 -2.84 10.12 3.14
CA SER A 98 -2.76 9.69 4.54
C SER A 98 -1.35 9.26 4.96
N ARG A 99 -0.59 8.60 4.07
CA ARG A 99 0.84 8.29 4.32
C ARG A 99 1.69 9.55 4.41
N SER A 100 1.43 10.54 3.55
CA SER A 100 2.17 11.82 3.55
C SER A 100 2.01 12.58 4.87
N LYS A 101 0.79 12.65 5.42
CA LYS A 101 0.55 13.23 6.75
C LYS A 101 1.28 12.47 7.86
N LYS A 102 1.27 11.13 7.83
CA LYS A 102 1.97 10.32 8.83
C LYS A 102 3.49 10.53 8.79
N LYS A 103 4.06 10.69 7.58
CA LYS A 103 5.48 10.99 7.41
C LYS A 103 5.83 12.38 7.95
N LYS A 104 4.98 13.38 7.72
CA LYS A 104 5.18 14.75 8.25
C LYS A 104 5.01 14.84 9.78
N SER A 105 4.14 14.03 10.38
CA SER A 105 4.08 13.89 11.84
C SER A 105 5.27 13.16 12.44
N GLN A 106 5.91 12.23 11.71
CA GLN A 106 7.17 11.61 12.18
C GLN A 106 8.40 12.49 11.91
N GLU A 107 8.38 13.36 10.91
CA GLU A 107 9.47 14.30 10.62
C GLU A 107 9.42 15.57 11.50
N GLN A 108 8.35 15.74 12.27
CA GLN A 108 8.24 16.75 13.33
C GLN A 108 8.59 16.15 14.71
N GLN A 109 9.44 15.13 14.77
CA GLN A 109 10.31 14.98 15.93
C GLN A 109 11.56 15.80 15.60
N PRO A 110 11.80 16.97 16.22
CA PRO A 110 13.14 17.52 16.17
C PRO A 110 14.04 16.42 16.74
N ALA A 111 14.89 15.84 15.91
CA ALA A 111 16.07 15.12 16.35
C ALA A 111 17.08 16.15 16.88
N ALA A 112 16.64 16.88 17.89
CA ALA A 112 17.45 17.43 18.95
C ALA A 112 17.42 16.31 20.02
N ASP A 113 18.48 15.87 20.68
CA ASP A 113 19.84 16.40 20.76
C ASP A 113 20.74 15.46 21.60
N ASP A 114 20.59 14.11 21.54
CA ASP A 114 21.26 13.23 22.52
C ASP A 114 22.09 12.08 21.91
N CYS A 115 23.17 12.41 21.18
CA CYS A 115 24.23 11.41 20.95
C CYS A 115 25.63 12.03 20.73
N TRP A 116 25.70 13.25 20.18
CA TRP A 116 26.98 13.96 20.00
C TRP A 116 27.56 14.60 21.26
N SER A 117 26.77 14.70 22.34
CA SER A 117 27.19 15.17 23.66
C SER A 117 28.15 14.16 24.32
N PHE A 118 27.86 12.85 24.28
CA PHE A 118 28.73 11.83 24.89
C PHE A 118 30.10 11.67 24.20
N LEU A 119 30.18 11.83 22.87
CA LEU A 119 31.45 11.73 22.14
C LEU A 119 32.37 12.94 22.36
N LYS A 120 31.80 14.14 22.56
CA LYS A 120 32.59 15.34 22.88
C LYS A 120 33.22 15.29 24.28
N TRP A 121 32.48 14.80 25.28
CA TRP A 121 33.04 14.64 26.63
C TRP A 121 34.10 13.54 26.69
N SER A 122 33.95 12.44 25.95
CA SER A 122 34.95 11.35 25.91
C SER A 122 36.32 11.81 25.39
N TRP A 123 36.35 12.66 24.35
CA TRP A 123 37.60 13.22 23.80
C TRP A 123 38.33 14.20 24.73
N ILE A 124 37.58 14.94 25.57
CA ILE A 124 38.14 15.89 26.53
C ILE A 124 38.78 15.14 27.71
N TYR A 125 38.13 14.10 28.23
CA TYR A 125 38.70 13.26 29.30
C TYR A 125 39.93 12.47 28.85
N LEU A 126 39.97 11.99 27.59
CA LEU A 126 41.14 11.29 27.05
C LEU A 126 42.37 12.22 26.91
N ASN A 127 42.18 13.48 26.53
CA ASN A 127 43.29 14.43 26.36
C ASN A 127 43.79 15.03 27.69
N LEU A 128 42.92 15.23 28.69
CA LEU A 128 43.30 15.78 29.99
C LEU A 128 43.98 14.78 30.93
N MET A 129 43.74 13.46 30.77
CA MET A 129 44.40 12.44 31.59
C MET A 129 45.71 11.88 31.01
N ILE A 130 45.89 11.86 29.68
CA ILE A 130 47.00 11.10 29.06
C ILE A 130 48.26 11.96 28.78
N LEU A 131 48.13 13.26 28.51
CA LEU A 131 49.28 14.07 28.06
C LEU A 131 50.25 14.62 29.11
N PRO A 132 49.96 14.69 30.44
CA PRO A 132 51.04 14.96 31.39
C PRO A 132 51.97 13.75 31.58
N LEU A 133 51.65 12.57 31.01
CA LEU A 133 52.43 11.34 31.16
C LEU A 133 53.53 11.15 30.08
N PHE A 134 53.52 11.93 28.99
CA PHE A 134 54.49 11.79 27.88
C PHE A 134 55.59 12.87 27.82
N LYS A 135 55.63 13.84 28.75
CA LYS A 135 56.64 14.91 28.71
C LYS A 135 58.01 14.55 29.29
N ASN A 136 58.21 13.33 29.82
CA ASN A 136 59.43 12.93 30.53
C ASN A 136 60.16 11.69 29.98
N LEU A 137 59.99 11.29 28.71
CA LEU A 137 60.77 10.21 28.12
C LEU A 137 61.75 10.70 27.03
N PRO A 138 63.08 10.56 27.21
CA PRO A 138 64.09 10.95 26.24
C PRO A 138 64.41 9.77 25.30
N VAL A 139 63.63 9.55 24.24
CA VAL A 139 63.92 8.50 23.24
C VAL A 139 63.86 9.01 21.79
N ALA A 140 63.85 10.33 21.60
CA ALA A 140 63.70 10.96 20.28
C ALA A 140 64.95 10.87 19.37
N SER A 141 65.97 10.07 19.68
CA SER A 141 67.25 10.07 18.92
C SER A 141 67.71 8.73 18.33
N MET A 142 66.97 7.61 18.48
CA MET A 142 67.53 6.29 18.09
C MET A 142 66.91 5.55 16.90
N LEU A 143 65.73 5.91 16.39
CA LEU A 143 65.07 5.10 15.35
C LEU A 143 65.02 5.74 13.96
N LEU A 144 65.93 6.69 13.66
CA LEU A 144 66.16 7.17 12.29
C LEU A 144 67.29 6.43 11.55
N SER A 145 67.87 5.35 12.11
CA SER A 145 69.10 4.72 11.57
C SER A 145 68.99 3.25 11.13
N ASN A 146 67.81 2.61 11.15
CA ASN A 146 67.68 1.18 10.77
C ASN A 146 66.81 0.92 9.53
N ALA A 147 66.52 1.95 8.72
CA ALA A 147 66.42 1.71 7.29
C ALA A 147 67.79 1.19 6.84
N GLN A 148 67.89 -0.09 6.44
CA GLN A 148 68.87 -0.67 5.48
C GLN A 148 69.28 -2.14 5.72
N LEU A 149 68.73 -2.91 6.65
CA LEU A 149 69.15 -4.32 6.82
C LEU A 149 67.93 -5.11 7.33
N LYS A 150 67.47 -6.24 6.78
CA LYS A 150 68.16 -7.32 6.08
C LYS A 150 67.06 -8.34 5.71
N ASN A 151 66.91 -8.64 4.42
CA ASN A 151 66.70 -9.97 3.83
C ASN A 151 65.56 -10.89 4.37
N GLY A 152 64.74 -11.44 3.45
CA GLY A 152 63.75 -12.52 3.70
C GLY A 152 64.39 -13.87 4.05
N PRO A 153 63.84 -15.05 3.65
CA PRO A 153 62.51 -15.41 3.14
C PRO A 153 61.83 -16.56 3.95
N GLU A 154 60.63 -16.99 3.48
CA GLU A 154 60.08 -18.37 3.45
C GLU A 154 59.78 -19.24 4.70
N PHE A 155 58.94 -20.26 4.42
CA PHE A 155 58.49 -21.46 5.18
C PHE A 155 57.25 -21.29 6.08
N ILE A 156 56.06 -21.80 5.76
CA ILE A 156 55.54 -23.18 5.49
C ILE A 156 54.88 -23.82 6.73
N SER A 157 53.65 -24.31 6.47
CA SER A 157 52.85 -25.42 7.05
C SER A 157 52.25 -25.43 8.46
N ASP A 158 51.09 -26.10 8.44
CA ASP A 158 50.46 -26.97 9.44
C ASP A 158 49.62 -26.31 10.55
N TYR A 159 48.32 -26.18 10.32
CA TYR A 159 47.31 -27.24 10.60
C TYR A 159 45.97 -26.90 9.94
#